data_AF-A0A0D2AYA3-F1
#
_entry.id   AF-A0A0D2AYA3-F1
#
_cell.length_a   1.000
_cell.length_b   1.000
_cell.length_c   1.000
_cell.angle_alpha   90.00
_cell.angle_beta   90.00
_cell.angle_gamma   90.00
#
_symmetry.space_group_name_H-M   'P 1'
#
loop_
_entity.id
_entity.type
_entity.pdbx_description
1 polymer ?
#
loop_
_entity_poly.entity_id
_entity_poly.type
_entity_poly.pdbx_seq_one_letter_code
_entity_poly.pdbx_strand_id
1 'polypeptide(L)'
;MGDTSAPTPSTMSVVSNKSRDTHREAKAMPYRLRQAVAVYLENKQFLEGFTLLNSILATGRSAPSAPPVYVPPTSYFELAATLVVHPLYTTRARSDEDLRVADEALRYLRDTCTVVGPVQAQLATAFQFRGARAMRRKRKREAFDEACASNVSTSGDDEDEDEDEGQLRTPFAGEKSVFRQRGADSFWNVVGWAFNCSVRWRKRWERWRLWLEVMIDILEHDFVLRLQAIDVEDATAQVWTKLAHEALIAQYLDGAGGRAGRRKVISAILADGEEKALREFGEVWKNETKERKVKDEASLWDRNKKINLDENEWADYAATEDEDDVVEDGDDDTFDAGENAEPDLGGLESMRLRQRLMILASFALP
;
A
#
# COMPACT_ATOMS: atom_id res chain seq x y z
N MET A 1 -18.68 38.78 -20.95
CA MET A 1 -17.99 37.98 -21.97
C MET A 1 -16.58 37.76 -21.44
N GLY A 2 -16.38 36.67 -20.71
CA GLY A 2 -15.08 36.32 -20.13
C GLY A 2 -14.57 35.09 -20.86
N ASP A 3 -13.42 35.22 -21.51
CA ASP A 3 -12.74 34.13 -22.21
C ASP A 3 -12.26 33.09 -21.20
N THR A 4 -12.84 31.90 -21.28
CA THR A 4 -12.31 30.67 -20.69
C THR A 4 -11.29 30.09 -21.65
N SER A 5 -10.00 30.39 -21.45
CA SER A 5 -8.91 29.72 -22.14
C SER A 5 -8.66 28.34 -21.49
N ALA A 6 -8.84 27.28 -22.28
CA ALA A 6 -8.41 25.94 -21.92
C ALA A 6 -6.87 25.89 -21.81
N PRO A 7 -6.30 25.10 -20.88
CA PRO A 7 -4.85 24.96 -20.76
C PRO A 7 -4.28 24.30 -22.02
N THR A 8 -3.28 24.94 -22.63
CA THR A 8 -2.61 24.46 -23.85
C THR A 8 -1.66 23.29 -23.55
N PRO A 9 -1.48 22.34 -24.48
CA PRO A 9 -0.73 21.10 -24.29
C PRO A 9 0.81 21.26 -24.18
N SER A 10 1.32 22.48 -24.20
CA SER A 10 2.75 22.76 -24.35
C SER A 10 3.58 22.67 -23.06
N THR A 11 2.97 22.40 -21.90
CA THR A 11 3.68 22.24 -20.62
C THR A 11 4.01 20.78 -20.28
N MET A 12 3.59 19.81 -21.10
CA MET A 12 3.76 18.37 -20.84
C MET A 12 5.07 17.75 -21.39
N SER A 13 5.94 18.53 -22.03
CA SER A 13 7.14 17.99 -22.70
C SER A 13 8.33 17.68 -21.77
N VAL A 14 8.23 17.91 -20.46
CA VAL A 14 9.35 17.71 -19.52
C VAL A 14 9.31 16.33 -18.82
N VAL A 15 8.22 15.56 -18.94
CA VAL A 15 8.09 14.26 -18.24
C VAL A 15 8.12 13.05 -19.17
N SER A 16 8.02 13.22 -20.48
CA SER A 16 7.87 12.08 -21.40
C SER A 16 9.08 11.90 -22.30
N ASN A 17 10.10 11.21 -21.77
CA ASN A 17 11.07 10.50 -22.59
C ASN A 17 11.46 9.18 -21.91
N LYS A 18 10.45 8.41 -21.49
CA LYS A 18 10.57 6.96 -21.44
C LYS A 18 9.79 6.42 -22.63
N SER A 19 10.40 5.44 -23.28
CA SER A 19 9.86 4.69 -24.41
C SER A 19 8.37 4.38 -24.21
N ARG A 20 7.61 4.21 -25.29
CA ARG A 20 6.32 3.49 -25.24
C ARG A 20 6.61 2.08 -24.71
N ASP A 21 6.76 1.94 -23.40
CA ASP A 21 6.95 0.67 -22.72
C ASP A 21 5.61 -0.03 -22.81
N THR A 22 5.47 -0.84 -23.85
CA THR A 22 4.34 -1.72 -24.07
C THR A 22 4.33 -2.72 -22.91
N HIS A 23 3.55 -2.40 -21.88
CA HIS A 23 3.25 -3.33 -20.79
C HIS A 23 2.81 -4.68 -21.38
N ARG A 24 3.29 -5.78 -20.78
CA ARG A 24 2.93 -7.14 -21.20
C ARG A 24 1.48 -7.41 -20.84
N GLU A 25 0.76 -8.03 -21.76
CA GLU A 25 -0.63 -8.46 -21.55
C GLU A 25 -0.76 -9.30 -20.27
N ALA A 26 -1.69 -8.90 -19.40
CA ALA A 26 -2.03 -9.63 -18.19
C ALA A 26 -2.98 -10.79 -18.46
N LYS A 27 -2.71 -11.94 -17.85
CA LYS A 27 -3.59 -13.10 -17.80
C LYS A 27 -3.82 -13.52 -16.34
N ALA A 28 -5.03 -13.93 -15.99
CA ALA A 28 -5.32 -14.43 -14.65
C ALA A 28 -4.48 -15.68 -14.33
N MET A 29 -3.98 -15.75 -13.11
CA MET A 29 -3.19 -16.88 -12.62
C MET A 29 -4.03 -18.18 -12.61
N PRO A 30 -3.54 -19.29 -13.16
CA PRO A 30 -4.24 -20.57 -13.11
C PRO A 30 -4.47 -21.04 -11.67
N TYR A 31 -5.60 -21.71 -11.42
CA TYR A 31 -6.01 -22.19 -10.08
C TYR A 31 -4.89 -22.89 -9.31
N ARG A 32 -4.21 -23.87 -9.91
CA ARG A 32 -3.14 -24.63 -9.24
C ARG A 32 -1.96 -23.76 -8.81
N LEU A 33 -1.59 -22.79 -9.66
CA LEU A 33 -0.50 -21.86 -9.36
C LEU A 33 -0.90 -20.87 -8.27
N ARG A 34 -2.13 -20.35 -8.36
CA ARG A 34 -2.73 -19.50 -7.32
C ARG A 34 -2.76 -20.21 -5.97
N GLN A 35 -3.23 -21.46 -5.93
CA GLN A 35 -3.30 -22.24 -4.70
C GLN A 35 -1.89 -22.49 -4.11
N ALA A 36 -0.90 -22.82 -4.95
CA ALA A 36 0.46 -23.02 -4.48
C ALA A 36 1.05 -21.75 -3.84
N VAL A 37 0.87 -20.58 -4.48
CA VAL A 37 1.31 -19.30 -3.91
C VAL A 37 0.51 -18.97 -2.64
N ALA A 38 -0.80 -19.19 -2.63
CA ALA A 38 -1.65 -18.95 -1.47
C ALA A 38 -1.15 -19.71 -0.25
N VAL A 39 -0.80 -20.99 -0.40
CA VAL A 39 -0.29 -21.82 0.70
C VAL A 39 0.98 -21.23 1.31
N TYR A 40 1.93 -20.75 0.50
CA TYR A 40 3.12 -20.06 1.03
C TYR A 40 2.75 -18.80 1.82
N LEU A 41 1.91 -17.93 1.23
CA LEU A 41 1.55 -16.66 1.85
C LEU A 41 0.68 -16.82 3.11
N GLU A 42 -0.21 -17.82 3.15
CA GLU A 42 -1.06 -18.10 4.31
C GLU A 42 -0.26 -18.71 5.47
N ASN A 43 0.73 -19.55 5.17
CA ASN A 43 1.63 -20.13 6.16
C ASN A 43 2.75 -19.18 6.61
N LYS A 44 2.66 -17.88 6.30
CA LYS A 44 3.68 -16.84 6.60
C LYS A 44 5.06 -17.12 5.97
N GLN A 45 5.15 -18.02 4.99
CA GLN A 45 6.34 -18.26 4.16
C GLN A 45 6.40 -17.21 3.05
N PHE A 46 6.48 -15.94 3.47
CA PHE A 46 6.35 -14.80 2.56
C PHE A 46 7.53 -14.71 1.61
N LEU A 47 8.74 -15.04 2.05
CA LEU A 47 9.93 -14.94 1.24
C LEU A 47 9.84 -15.88 0.03
N GLU A 48 9.47 -17.14 0.25
CA GLU A 48 9.24 -18.14 -0.79
C GLU A 48 8.10 -17.72 -1.72
N GLY A 49 6.99 -17.25 -1.13
CA GLY A 49 5.83 -16.79 -1.89
C GLY A 49 6.15 -15.65 -2.85
N PHE A 50 6.82 -14.59 -2.38
CA PHE A 50 7.20 -13.45 -3.23
C PHE A 50 8.35 -13.78 -4.19
N THR A 51 9.27 -14.67 -3.81
CA THR A 51 10.30 -15.18 -4.73
C THR A 51 9.67 -15.93 -5.90
N LEU A 52 8.69 -16.80 -5.63
CA LEU A 52 7.94 -17.50 -6.66
C LEU A 52 7.17 -16.51 -7.56
N LEU A 53 6.47 -15.54 -6.96
CA LEU A 53 5.77 -14.50 -7.71
C LEU A 53 6.69 -13.68 -8.62
N ASN A 54 7.87 -13.29 -8.15
CA ASN A 54 8.88 -12.60 -8.96
C ASN A 54 9.40 -13.49 -10.10
N SER A 55 9.60 -14.79 -9.86
CA SER A 55 10.00 -15.72 -10.92
C SER A 55 8.92 -15.87 -12.01
N ILE A 56 7.64 -15.86 -11.63
CA ILE A 56 6.51 -15.92 -12.55
C ILE A 56 6.48 -14.65 -13.42
N LEU A 57 6.66 -13.46 -12.83
CA LEU A 57 6.73 -12.20 -13.58
C LEU A 57 7.93 -12.15 -14.55
N ALA A 58 9.08 -12.67 -14.12
CA ALA A 58 10.30 -12.69 -14.92
C ALA A 58 10.24 -13.68 -16.10
N THR A 59 9.35 -14.69 -16.03
CA THR A 59 9.25 -15.74 -17.04
C THR A 59 8.89 -15.15 -18.41
N GLY A 60 9.68 -15.52 -19.42
CA GLY A 60 9.47 -15.11 -20.82
C GLY A 60 9.84 -13.66 -21.15
N ARG A 61 10.45 -12.89 -20.23
CA ARG A 61 10.85 -11.48 -20.50
C ARG A 61 11.86 -11.34 -21.64
N SER A 62 12.75 -12.30 -21.81
CA SER A 62 13.80 -12.25 -22.84
C SER A 62 13.36 -12.77 -24.21
N ALA A 63 12.11 -13.20 -24.36
CA ALA A 63 11.60 -13.72 -25.62
C ALA A 63 11.27 -12.58 -26.61
N PRO A 64 11.53 -12.74 -27.93
CA PRO A 64 11.26 -11.72 -28.93
C PRO A 64 9.76 -11.37 -29.09
N SER A 65 8.88 -12.31 -28.74
CA SER A 65 7.46 -12.09 -28.50
C SER A 65 7.18 -12.57 -27.09
N ALA A 66 7.18 -11.63 -26.13
CA ALA A 66 7.00 -11.97 -24.73
C ALA A 66 5.56 -12.48 -24.52
N PRO A 67 5.35 -13.69 -23.95
CA PRO A 67 4.01 -14.20 -23.70
C PRO A 67 3.28 -13.34 -22.66
N PRO A 68 1.95 -13.46 -22.56
CA PRO A 68 1.20 -12.84 -21.46
C PRO A 68 1.75 -13.24 -20.08
N VAL A 69 1.66 -12.34 -19.12
CA VAL A 69 2.14 -12.55 -17.73
C VAL A 69 0.98 -12.96 -16.84
N TYR A 70 1.21 -13.93 -15.97
CA TYR A 70 0.24 -14.29 -14.95
C TYR A 70 0.20 -13.25 -13.82
N VAL A 71 -0.99 -12.70 -13.58
CA VAL A 71 -1.25 -11.73 -12.51
C VAL A 71 -2.03 -12.43 -11.39
N PRO A 72 -1.58 -12.35 -10.13
CA PRO A 72 -2.29 -12.92 -8.99
C PRO A 72 -3.51 -12.08 -8.57
N PRO A 73 -4.34 -12.59 -7.65
CA PRO A 73 -5.42 -11.82 -7.03
C PRO A 73 -4.92 -10.53 -6.36
N THR A 74 -5.80 -9.54 -6.28
CA THR A 74 -5.48 -8.19 -5.76
C THR A 74 -5.02 -8.16 -4.30
N SER A 75 -5.49 -9.12 -3.49
CA SER A 75 -5.09 -9.33 -2.10
C SER A 75 -3.58 -9.58 -1.93
N TYR A 76 -2.90 -10.09 -2.96
CA TYR A 76 -1.47 -10.40 -2.89
C TYR A 76 -0.65 -9.10 -3.01
N PHE A 77 -1.14 -8.15 -3.80
CA PHE A 77 -0.57 -6.80 -3.86
C PHE A 77 -0.85 -6.03 -2.57
N GLU A 78 -2.05 -6.16 -1.99
CA GLU A 78 -2.40 -5.58 -0.67
C GLU A 78 -1.43 -6.06 0.41
N LEU A 79 -1.17 -7.37 0.44
CA LEU A 79 -0.21 -7.99 1.34
C LEU A 79 1.21 -7.47 1.07
N ALA A 80 1.68 -7.47 -0.18
CA ALA A 80 3.01 -6.99 -0.54
C ALA A 80 3.23 -5.55 -0.04
N ALA A 81 2.29 -4.65 -0.33
CA ALA A 81 2.36 -3.26 0.09
C ALA A 81 2.34 -3.11 1.61
N THR A 82 1.65 -4.00 2.34
CA THR A 82 1.71 -4.02 3.80
C THR A 82 3.08 -4.46 4.29
N LEU A 83 3.64 -5.56 3.77
CA LEU A 83 4.91 -6.14 4.25
C LEU A 83 6.11 -5.21 4.01
N VAL A 84 6.11 -4.42 2.95
CA VAL A 84 7.15 -3.41 2.66
C VAL A 84 7.40 -2.46 3.83
N VAL A 85 6.36 -2.18 4.62
CA VAL A 85 6.41 -1.19 5.68
C VAL A 85 6.04 -1.75 7.05
N HIS A 86 5.39 -2.91 7.17
CA HIS A 86 4.93 -3.42 8.46
C HIS A 86 6.10 -3.59 9.46
N PRO A 87 5.99 -3.09 10.71
CA PRO A 87 7.11 -3.09 11.66
C PRO A 87 7.74 -4.47 11.89
N LEU A 88 6.93 -5.52 11.97
CA LEU A 88 7.40 -6.91 12.16
C LEU A 88 8.34 -7.43 11.06
N TYR A 89 8.31 -6.86 9.85
CA TYR A 89 9.18 -7.24 8.74
C TYR A 89 10.20 -6.15 8.41
N THR A 90 10.27 -5.09 9.23
CA THR A 90 11.12 -3.94 8.97
C THR A 90 11.86 -3.49 10.24
N THR A 91 11.41 -2.43 10.91
CA THR A 91 12.10 -1.83 12.05
C THR A 91 12.09 -2.71 13.31
N ARG A 92 11.17 -3.69 13.39
CA ARG A 92 11.04 -4.66 14.50
C ARG A 92 11.24 -6.10 14.03
N ALA A 93 11.91 -6.31 12.90
CA ALA A 93 12.23 -7.64 12.36
C ALA A 93 12.97 -8.51 13.39
N ARG A 94 12.61 -9.81 13.44
CA ARG A 94 13.25 -10.76 14.37
C ARG A 94 14.46 -11.44 13.74
N SER A 95 14.45 -11.60 12.42
CA SER A 95 15.48 -12.27 11.64
C SER A 95 15.87 -11.45 10.41
N ASP A 96 17.01 -11.78 9.80
CA ASP A 96 17.40 -11.26 8.47
C ASP A 96 16.40 -11.71 7.39
N GLU A 97 15.82 -12.88 7.55
CA GLU A 97 14.79 -13.40 6.66
C GLU A 97 13.56 -12.48 6.61
N ASP A 98 13.11 -11.99 7.78
CA ASP A 98 11.99 -11.03 7.87
C ASP A 98 12.29 -9.72 7.12
N LEU A 99 13.53 -9.23 7.17
CA LEU A 99 13.93 -8.05 6.41
C LEU A 99 13.91 -8.32 4.90
N ARG A 100 14.39 -9.49 4.50
CA ARG A 100 14.35 -9.94 3.10
C ARG A 100 12.93 -10.09 2.58
N VAL A 101 11.97 -10.46 3.42
CA VAL A 101 10.53 -10.48 3.05
C VAL A 101 10.08 -9.09 2.59
N ALA A 102 10.37 -8.04 3.35
CA ALA A 102 9.98 -6.67 2.99
C ALA A 102 10.62 -6.22 1.67
N ASP A 103 11.90 -6.54 1.47
CA ASP A 103 12.65 -6.19 0.27
C ASP A 103 12.16 -6.97 -0.97
N GLU A 104 11.80 -8.25 -0.81
CA GLU A 104 11.28 -9.10 -1.88
C GLU A 104 9.85 -8.68 -2.29
N ALA A 105 9.02 -8.30 -1.32
CA ALA A 105 7.70 -7.71 -1.57
C ALA A 105 7.81 -6.35 -2.29
N LEU A 106 8.80 -5.51 -1.91
CA LEU A 106 9.07 -4.24 -2.59
C LEU A 106 9.49 -4.48 -4.04
N ARG A 107 10.39 -5.43 -4.27
CA ARG A 107 10.82 -5.84 -5.61
C ARG A 107 9.62 -6.29 -6.45
N TYR A 108 8.74 -7.11 -5.86
CA TYR A 108 7.55 -7.60 -6.53
C TYR A 108 6.62 -6.48 -7.00
N LEU A 109 6.36 -5.47 -6.16
CA LEU A 109 5.53 -4.32 -6.55
C LEU A 109 6.16 -3.49 -7.67
N ARG A 110 7.47 -3.22 -7.58
CA ARG A 110 8.22 -2.47 -8.62
C ARG A 110 8.23 -3.23 -9.95
N ASP A 111 8.50 -4.53 -9.92
CA ASP A 111 8.51 -5.37 -11.12
C ASP A 111 7.10 -5.49 -11.72
N THR A 112 6.05 -5.60 -10.91
CA THR A 112 4.67 -5.61 -11.40
C THR A 112 4.33 -4.30 -12.13
N CYS A 113 4.66 -3.16 -11.50
CA CYS A 113 4.37 -1.83 -12.06
C CYS A 113 5.12 -1.60 -13.39
N THR A 114 6.34 -2.13 -13.53
CA THR A 114 7.13 -1.97 -14.77
C THR A 114 6.76 -2.97 -15.86
N VAL A 115 6.39 -4.20 -15.52
CA VAL A 115 6.14 -5.28 -16.49
C VAL A 115 4.71 -5.26 -17.01
N VAL A 116 3.72 -5.16 -16.10
CA VAL A 116 2.29 -5.29 -16.40
C VAL A 116 1.58 -3.94 -16.33
N GLY A 117 2.07 -3.05 -15.47
CA GLY A 117 1.46 -1.75 -15.26
C GLY A 117 0.26 -1.80 -14.31
N PRO A 118 -0.07 -0.66 -13.69
CA PRO A 118 -1.07 -0.60 -12.62
C PRO A 118 -2.50 -0.88 -13.08
N VAL A 119 -2.84 -0.55 -14.33
CA VAL A 119 -4.20 -0.76 -14.88
C VAL A 119 -4.45 -2.25 -15.11
N GLN A 120 -3.54 -2.95 -15.81
CA GLN A 120 -3.71 -4.38 -16.10
C GLN A 120 -3.55 -5.26 -14.85
N ALA A 121 -2.72 -4.84 -13.88
CA ALA A 121 -2.59 -5.51 -12.59
C ALA A 121 -3.74 -5.19 -11.60
N GLN A 122 -4.70 -4.34 -11.99
CA GLN A 122 -5.83 -3.93 -11.16
C GLN A 122 -5.42 -3.35 -9.79
N LEU A 123 -4.31 -2.60 -9.75
CA LEU A 123 -3.76 -2.05 -8.51
C LEU A 123 -4.70 -1.02 -7.86
N ALA A 124 -5.53 -0.34 -8.67
CA ALA A 124 -6.57 0.55 -8.16
C ALA A 124 -7.64 -0.19 -7.34
N THR A 125 -7.83 -1.49 -7.56
CA THR A 125 -8.70 -2.34 -6.73
C THR A 125 -7.96 -2.86 -5.50
N ALA A 126 -6.69 -3.22 -5.65
CA ALA A 126 -5.86 -3.73 -4.55
C ALA A 126 -5.62 -2.70 -3.45
N PHE A 127 -5.40 -1.43 -3.80
CA PHE A 127 -4.99 -0.39 -2.85
C PHE A 127 -6.14 0.48 -2.34
N GLN A 128 -7.34 -0.07 -2.25
CA GLN A 128 -8.49 0.64 -1.70
C GLN A 128 -8.48 0.62 -0.17
N PHE A 129 -8.46 1.80 0.44
CA PHE A 129 -8.61 1.96 1.88
C PHE A 129 -10.03 1.61 2.35
N ARG A 130 -10.14 1.16 3.61
CA ARG A 130 -11.40 0.71 4.23
C ARG A 130 -12.58 1.67 4.03
N GLY A 131 -12.34 2.97 4.18
CA GLY A 131 -13.36 4.01 3.97
C GLY A 131 -13.90 4.05 2.53
N ALA A 132 -13.02 3.91 1.54
CA ALA A 132 -13.40 3.85 0.13
C ALA A 132 -14.19 2.56 -0.19
N ARG A 133 -13.75 1.42 0.35
CA ARG A 133 -14.44 0.13 0.15
C ARG A 133 -15.85 0.11 0.73
N ALA A 134 -16.03 0.68 1.92
CA ALA A 134 -17.35 0.81 2.56
C ALA A 134 -18.29 1.72 1.74
N MET A 135 -17.79 2.87 1.27
CA MET A 135 -18.58 3.78 0.43
C MET A 135 -18.98 3.13 -0.90
N ARG A 136 -18.07 2.39 -1.54
CA ARG A 136 -18.36 1.65 -2.78
C ARG A 136 -19.46 0.60 -2.58
N ARG A 137 -19.40 -0.18 -1.49
CA ARG A 137 -20.44 -1.16 -1.15
C ARG A 137 -21.80 -0.51 -0.92
N LYS A 138 -21.83 0.62 -0.21
CA LYS A 138 -23.05 1.41 -0.02
C LYS A 138 -23.65 1.86 -1.36
N ARG A 139 -22.84 2.42 -2.26
CA ARG A 139 -23.30 2.83 -3.61
C ARG A 139 -23.79 1.64 -4.44
N LYS A 140 -23.13 0.48 -4.40
CA LYS A 140 -23.59 -0.75 -5.10
C LYS A 140 -24.98 -1.14 -4.61
N ARG A 141 -25.20 -1.13 -3.28
CA ARG A 141 -26.50 -1.46 -2.67
C ARG A 141 -27.58 -0.46 -3.06
N GLU A 142 -27.30 0.84 -2.98
CA GLU A 142 -28.25 1.89 -3.39
C GLU A 142 -28.65 1.77 -4.87
N ALA A 143 -27.68 1.47 -5.75
CA ALA A 143 -27.95 1.25 -7.17
C ALA A 143 -28.75 -0.03 -7.44
N PHE A 144 -28.51 -1.10 -6.66
CA PHE A 144 -29.28 -2.34 -6.75
C PHE A 144 -30.71 -2.16 -6.26
N ASP A 145 -30.90 -1.46 -5.14
CA ASP A 145 -32.23 -1.14 -4.58
C ASP A 145 -33.04 -0.28 -5.57
N GLU A 146 -32.39 0.67 -6.25
CA GLU A 146 -33.01 1.50 -7.29
C GLU A 146 -33.35 0.69 -8.57
N ALA A 147 -32.51 -0.26 -8.95
CA ALA A 147 -32.79 -1.17 -10.07
C ALA A 147 -33.95 -2.14 -9.76
N CYS A 148 -34.01 -2.69 -8.54
CA CYS A 148 -35.08 -3.58 -8.09
C CYS A 148 -36.42 -2.87 -7.87
N ALA A 149 -36.43 -1.56 -7.62
CA ALA A 149 -37.65 -0.77 -7.56
C ALA A 149 -38.36 -0.63 -8.93
N SER A 150 -37.69 -1.00 -10.03
CA SER A 150 -38.20 -0.85 -11.40
C SER A 150 -38.68 -2.15 -12.08
N ASN A 151 -38.49 -3.33 -11.46
CA ASN A 151 -38.96 -4.61 -12.01
C ASN A 151 -39.34 -5.63 -10.92
N VAL A 152 -40.48 -6.29 -11.09
CA VAL A 152 -41.03 -7.29 -10.15
C VAL A 152 -40.18 -8.58 -10.12
N SER A 153 -39.78 -8.97 -8.90
CA SER A 153 -39.32 -10.28 -8.42
C SER A 153 -38.43 -11.15 -9.33
N THR A 154 -37.18 -11.34 -8.89
CA THR A 154 -36.58 -12.68 -8.78
C THR A 154 -35.67 -12.68 -7.56
N SER A 155 -36.09 -13.43 -6.53
CA SER A 155 -35.29 -13.82 -5.38
C SER A 155 -34.22 -14.81 -5.85
N GLY A 156 -32.96 -14.43 -5.71
CA GLY A 156 -31.79 -15.29 -5.82
C GLY A 156 -30.70 -14.71 -4.93
N ASP A 157 -30.56 -15.27 -3.72
CA ASP A 157 -29.40 -15.06 -2.84
C ASP A 157 -28.20 -15.82 -3.44
N ASP A 158 -27.74 -15.40 -4.61
CA ASP A 158 -26.60 -15.98 -5.34
C ASP A 158 -25.57 -14.89 -5.68
N GLU A 159 -25.10 -14.11 -4.70
CA GLU A 159 -23.92 -13.24 -4.89
C GLU A 159 -23.12 -13.08 -3.59
N ASP A 160 -22.45 -14.13 -3.12
CA ASP A 160 -21.30 -14.01 -2.21
C ASP A 160 -20.27 -15.17 -2.34
N GLU A 161 -20.48 -16.18 -3.21
CA GLU A 161 -19.51 -17.28 -3.39
C GLU A 161 -18.25 -16.85 -4.19
N ASP A 162 -18.31 -15.73 -4.94
CA ASP A 162 -17.17 -15.21 -5.71
C ASP A 162 -16.28 -14.21 -4.94
N GLU A 163 -16.68 -13.71 -3.75
CA GLU A 163 -15.83 -12.82 -2.94
C GLU A 163 -14.67 -13.60 -2.25
N ASP A 164 -14.75 -14.93 -2.16
CA ASP A 164 -13.75 -15.79 -1.50
C ASP A 164 -12.63 -16.28 -2.45
N GLU A 165 -12.80 -16.19 -3.77
CA GLU A 165 -11.80 -16.65 -4.74
C GLU A 165 -10.56 -15.73 -4.77
N GLY A 166 -9.58 -16.06 -3.91
CA GLY A 166 -8.28 -15.39 -3.89
C GLY A 166 -8.09 -14.44 -2.71
N GLN A 167 -8.97 -14.43 -1.71
CA GLN A 167 -8.72 -13.74 -0.46
C GLN A 167 -7.71 -14.55 0.39
N LEU A 168 -6.64 -13.89 0.85
CA LEU A 168 -5.64 -14.53 1.72
C LEU A 168 -6.11 -14.52 3.18
N ARG A 169 -6.00 -15.66 3.86
CA ARG A 169 -6.34 -15.82 5.28
C ARG A 169 -5.17 -15.48 6.22
N THR A 170 -4.40 -14.45 5.86
CA THR A 170 -3.27 -13.97 6.68
C THR A 170 -3.64 -12.65 7.37
N PRO A 171 -3.27 -12.44 8.65
CA PRO A 171 -3.59 -11.20 9.36
C PRO A 171 -3.03 -9.97 8.64
N PHE A 172 -1.92 -10.11 7.89
CA PHE A 172 -1.29 -9.02 7.15
C PHE A 172 -2.03 -8.60 5.88
N ALA A 173 -2.93 -9.44 5.35
CA ALA A 173 -3.87 -9.08 4.28
C ALA A 173 -5.24 -8.63 4.83
N GLY A 174 -5.43 -8.76 6.15
CA GLY A 174 -6.66 -8.44 6.87
C GLY A 174 -6.43 -7.36 7.91
N GLU A 175 -6.56 -7.71 9.19
CA GLU A 175 -6.51 -6.75 10.30
C GLU A 175 -5.23 -5.91 10.37
N LYS A 176 -4.07 -6.52 10.10
CA LYS A 176 -2.76 -5.86 10.14
C LYS A 176 -2.39 -5.15 8.82
N SER A 177 -3.27 -5.18 7.81
CA SER A 177 -3.10 -4.51 6.51
C SER A 177 -3.04 -3.00 6.64
N VAL A 178 -2.10 -2.35 5.92
CA VAL A 178 -1.98 -0.88 5.87
C VAL A 178 -3.26 -0.20 5.36
N PHE A 179 -4.08 -0.90 4.56
CA PHE A 179 -5.32 -0.36 3.98
C PHE A 179 -6.54 -0.53 4.87
N ARG A 180 -6.45 -1.37 5.91
CA ARG A 180 -7.56 -1.72 6.82
C ARG A 180 -7.34 -1.23 8.25
N GLN A 181 -6.11 -0.90 8.58
CA GLN A 181 -5.70 -0.42 9.88
C GLN A 181 -6.39 0.89 10.24
N ARG A 182 -6.80 1.03 11.51
CA ARG A 182 -7.54 2.20 12.01
C ARG A 182 -6.74 3.51 11.92
N GLY A 183 -5.42 3.47 12.09
CA GLY A 183 -4.57 4.65 11.90
C GLY A 183 -4.52 5.14 10.44
N ALA A 184 -4.90 4.27 9.50
CA ALA A 184 -4.87 4.50 8.07
C ALA A 184 -6.30 4.59 7.48
N ASP A 185 -7.14 5.47 8.02
CA ASP A 185 -8.52 5.64 7.51
C ASP A 185 -8.57 6.08 6.03
N SER A 186 -7.51 6.74 5.55
CA SER A 186 -7.35 7.14 4.14
C SER A 186 -5.88 7.14 3.74
N PHE A 187 -5.62 7.14 2.43
CA PHE A 187 -4.28 7.30 1.86
C PHE A 187 -3.56 8.52 2.44
N TRP A 188 -4.27 9.64 2.62
CA TRP A 188 -3.68 10.88 3.14
C TRP A 188 -3.31 10.79 4.61
N ASN A 189 -3.98 9.96 5.41
CA ASN A 189 -3.53 9.69 6.77
C ASN A 189 -2.16 9.01 6.77
N VAL A 190 -1.98 8.01 5.90
CA VAL A 190 -0.72 7.29 5.74
C VAL A 190 0.39 8.20 5.23
N VAL A 191 0.10 9.04 4.23
CA VAL A 191 1.04 10.04 3.70
C VAL A 191 1.48 11.03 4.79
N GLY A 192 0.53 11.57 5.56
CA GLY A 192 0.84 12.49 6.65
C GLY A 192 1.72 11.84 7.72
N TRP A 193 1.40 10.60 8.11
CA TRP A 193 2.21 9.84 9.05
C TRP A 193 3.62 9.55 8.54
N ALA A 194 3.75 9.12 7.28
CA ALA A 194 5.03 8.88 6.65
C ALA A 194 5.91 10.15 6.62
N PHE A 195 5.32 11.31 6.30
CA PHE A 195 6.06 12.58 6.33
C PHE A 195 6.39 13.06 7.75
N ASN A 196 5.54 12.80 8.75
CA ASN A 196 5.92 12.99 10.15
C ASN A 196 7.14 12.13 10.52
N CYS A 197 7.20 10.88 10.05
CA CYS A 197 8.38 10.02 10.22
C CYS A 197 9.63 10.60 9.56
N SER A 198 9.51 11.28 8.42
CA SER A 198 10.66 11.89 7.73
C SER A 198 11.38 12.94 8.58
N VAL A 199 10.68 13.58 9.51
CA VAL A 199 11.24 14.60 10.40
C VAL A 199 11.64 14.00 11.75
N ARG A 200 10.79 13.15 12.34
CA ARG A 200 10.95 12.70 13.74
C ARG A 200 11.59 11.32 13.91
N TRP A 201 11.46 10.42 12.93
CA TRP A 201 11.82 9.01 13.06
C TRP A 201 12.53 8.48 11.82
N ARG A 202 13.83 8.78 11.71
CA ARG A 202 14.63 8.53 10.50
C ARG A 202 14.67 7.05 10.09
N LYS A 203 14.86 6.13 11.04
CA LYS A 203 14.85 4.68 10.76
C LYS A 203 13.50 4.21 10.19
N ARG A 204 12.40 4.77 10.70
CA ARG A 204 11.06 4.43 10.22
C ARG A 204 10.77 5.07 8.87
N TRP A 205 11.29 6.28 8.65
CA TRP A 205 11.23 6.97 7.37
C TRP A 205 11.88 6.18 6.25
N GLU A 206 13.03 5.52 6.47
CA GLU A 206 13.69 4.71 5.44
C GLU A 206 12.75 3.68 4.79
N ARG A 207 11.80 3.13 5.56
CA ARG A 207 10.81 2.15 5.07
C ARG A 207 9.57 2.83 4.47
N TRP A 208 9.05 3.87 5.12
CA TRP A 208 7.94 4.67 4.57
C TRP A 208 8.28 5.34 3.26
N ARG A 209 9.52 5.80 3.09
CA ARG A 209 10.04 6.35 1.86
C ARG A 209 9.92 5.35 0.71
N LEU A 210 10.39 4.12 0.90
CA LEU A 210 10.33 3.07 -0.13
C LEU A 210 8.88 2.74 -0.52
N TRP A 211 8.00 2.69 0.48
CA TRP A 211 6.56 2.50 0.25
C TRP A 211 5.95 3.66 -0.55
N LEU A 212 6.20 4.91 -0.12
CA LEU A 212 5.71 6.11 -0.80
C LEU A 212 6.23 6.22 -2.22
N GLU A 213 7.52 5.95 -2.46
CA GLU A 213 8.11 5.94 -3.80
C GLU A 213 7.32 5.03 -4.73
N VAL A 214 7.10 3.77 -4.33
CA VAL A 214 6.37 2.80 -5.15
C VAL A 214 4.91 3.20 -5.32
N MET A 215 4.24 3.66 -4.27
CA MET A 215 2.84 4.10 -4.36
C MET A 215 2.68 5.32 -5.27
N ILE A 216 3.60 6.28 -5.22
CA ILE A 216 3.59 7.46 -6.11
C ILE A 216 3.90 7.04 -7.55
N ASP A 217 4.87 6.14 -7.77
CA ASP A 217 5.16 5.59 -9.11
C ASP A 217 3.91 4.92 -9.71
N ILE A 218 3.17 4.13 -8.90
CA ILE A 218 1.91 3.50 -9.29
C ILE A 218 0.84 4.54 -9.63
N LEU A 219 0.68 5.58 -8.82
CA LEU A 219 -0.29 6.66 -9.05
C LEU A 219 0.00 7.42 -10.35
N GLU A 220 1.27 7.76 -10.59
CA GLU A 220 1.71 8.43 -11.81
C GLU A 220 1.49 7.54 -13.04
N HIS A 221 1.90 6.28 -12.97
CA HIS A 221 1.72 5.34 -14.08
C HIS A 221 0.25 5.07 -14.38
N ASP A 222 -0.60 4.89 -13.37
CA ASP A 222 -2.05 4.66 -13.55
C ASP A 222 -2.71 5.88 -14.21
N PHE A 223 -2.37 7.08 -13.74
CA PHE A 223 -2.89 8.32 -14.31
C PHE A 223 -2.47 8.49 -15.77
N VAL A 224 -1.18 8.30 -16.08
CA VAL A 224 -0.65 8.44 -17.45
C VAL A 224 -1.24 7.39 -18.39
N LEU A 225 -1.35 6.12 -17.98
CA LEU A 225 -1.91 5.06 -18.82
C LEU A 225 -3.38 5.30 -19.14
N ARG A 226 -4.15 5.76 -18.15
CA ARG A 226 -5.54 6.16 -18.36
C ARG A 226 -5.60 7.34 -19.32
N LEU A 227 -4.74 8.34 -19.17
CA LEU A 227 -4.69 9.47 -20.08
C LEU A 227 -4.41 9.06 -21.53
N GLN A 228 -3.47 8.14 -21.72
CA GLN A 228 -3.09 7.61 -23.04
C GLN A 228 -4.16 6.72 -23.68
N ALA A 229 -5.02 6.10 -22.87
CA ALA A 229 -6.15 5.32 -23.36
C ALA A 229 -7.26 6.19 -23.96
N ILE A 230 -7.22 7.51 -23.73
CA ILE A 230 -8.12 8.46 -24.38
C ILE A 230 -7.60 8.70 -25.79
N ASP A 231 -8.29 8.18 -26.79
CA ASP A 231 -8.02 8.53 -28.17
C ASP A 231 -8.35 10.02 -28.37
N VAL A 232 -7.38 10.77 -28.91
CA VAL A 232 -7.46 12.24 -29.03
C VAL A 232 -8.60 12.64 -29.98
N GLU A 233 -9.03 11.75 -30.86
CA GLU A 233 -10.06 11.98 -31.87
C GLU A 233 -11.50 11.81 -31.33
N ASP A 234 -11.72 11.04 -30.26
CA ASP A 234 -13.06 10.77 -29.64
C ASP A 234 -13.23 11.37 -28.23
N ALA A 235 -12.27 12.20 -27.80
CA ALA A 235 -12.18 12.78 -26.47
C ALA A 235 -13.24 13.85 -26.19
N THR A 236 -14.49 13.47 -25.94
CA THR A 236 -15.46 14.38 -25.31
C THR A 236 -15.01 14.70 -23.88
N ALA A 237 -15.28 15.93 -23.41
CA ALA A 237 -14.96 16.35 -22.03
C ALA A 237 -15.54 15.40 -20.96
N GLN A 238 -16.62 14.68 -21.29
CA GLN A 238 -17.25 13.69 -20.42
C GLN A 238 -16.46 12.38 -20.29
N VAL A 239 -15.81 11.91 -21.37
CA VAL A 239 -14.96 10.71 -21.33
C VAL A 239 -13.69 11.00 -20.55
N TRP A 240 -13.11 12.18 -20.77
CA TRP A 240 -11.95 12.67 -20.02
C TRP A 240 -12.20 12.73 -18.51
N THR A 241 -13.32 13.35 -18.12
CA THR A 241 -13.70 13.44 -16.71
C THR A 241 -13.95 12.06 -16.10
N LYS A 242 -14.67 11.16 -16.78
CA LYS A 242 -14.90 9.79 -16.30
C LYS A 242 -13.58 9.04 -16.07
N LEU A 243 -12.69 9.02 -17.04
CA LEU A 243 -11.46 8.24 -16.95
C LEU A 243 -10.46 8.84 -15.96
N ALA A 244 -10.44 10.18 -15.84
CA ALA A 244 -9.70 10.86 -14.78
C ALA A 244 -10.24 10.51 -13.39
N HIS A 245 -11.57 10.43 -13.20
CA HIS A 245 -12.19 9.99 -11.95
C HIS A 245 -11.92 8.52 -11.61
N GLU A 246 -11.69 7.67 -12.62
CA GLU A 246 -11.30 6.26 -12.39
C GLU A 246 -9.83 6.11 -11.97
N ALA A 247 -8.98 7.11 -12.20
CA ALA A 247 -7.59 7.05 -11.78
C ALA A 247 -7.46 6.92 -10.26
N LEU A 248 -6.50 6.13 -9.80
CA LEU A 248 -6.34 5.82 -8.38
C LEU A 248 -6.12 7.09 -7.54
N ILE A 249 -5.41 8.09 -8.08
CA ILE A 249 -5.23 9.39 -7.41
C ILE A 249 -6.56 10.14 -7.23
N ALA A 250 -7.44 10.10 -8.24
CA ALA A 250 -8.76 10.73 -8.15
C ALA A 250 -9.64 10.03 -7.11
N GLN A 251 -9.58 8.70 -7.03
CA GLN A 251 -10.27 7.94 -5.98
C GLN A 251 -9.83 8.34 -4.56
N TYR A 252 -8.53 8.59 -4.35
CA TYR A 252 -8.03 9.08 -3.06
C TYR A 252 -8.42 10.53 -2.77
N LEU A 253 -8.51 11.39 -3.78
CA LEU A 253 -8.97 12.77 -3.62
C LEU A 253 -10.47 12.85 -3.36
N ASP A 254 -11.27 12.08 -4.09
CA ASP A 254 -12.72 11.98 -3.88
C ASP A 254 -13.03 11.42 -2.48
N GLY A 255 -12.23 10.45 -2.02
CA GLY A 255 -12.29 9.94 -0.65
C GLY A 255 -11.93 10.96 0.44
N ALA A 256 -11.11 11.97 0.13
CA ALA A 256 -10.82 13.05 1.06
C ALA A 256 -12.00 14.01 1.24
N GLY A 257 -12.90 14.09 0.25
CA GLY A 257 -14.07 14.95 0.23
C GLY A 257 -13.80 16.36 -0.31
N GLY A 258 -14.72 17.30 -0.04
CA GLY A 258 -14.69 18.66 -0.61
C GLY A 258 -13.58 19.56 -0.08
N ARG A 259 -13.86 20.85 0.13
CA ARG A 259 -12.83 21.85 0.52
C ARG A 259 -12.03 21.47 1.78
N ALA A 260 -12.69 20.87 2.78
CA ALA A 260 -12.01 20.40 3.99
C ALA A 260 -11.07 19.22 3.70
N GLY A 261 -11.48 18.31 2.82
CA GLY A 261 -10.66 17.23 2.28
C GLY A 261 -9.41 17.74 1.58
N ARG A 262 -9.57 18.69 0.64
CA ARG A 262 -8.44 19.32 -0.06
C ARG A 262 -7.44 19.96 0.91
N ARG A 263 -7.91 20.62 1.98
CA ARG A 263 -7.00 21.13 3.03
C ARG A 263 -6.27 20.01 3.74
N LYS A 264 -6.97 18.92 4.11
CA LYS A 264 -6.36 17.74 4.73
C LYS A 264 -5.31 17.09 3.84
N VAL A 265 -5.54 17.04 2.52
CA VAL A 265 -4.55 16.56 1.54
C VAL A 265 -3.28 17.40 1.58
N ILE A 266 -3.42 18.72 1.51
CA ILE A 266 -2.27 19.64 1.58
C ILE A 266 -1.56 19.53 2.95
N SER A 267 -2.33 19.46 4.04
CA SER A 267 -1.80 19.27 5.41
C SER A 267 -1.06 17.94 5.56
N ALA A 268 -1.53 16.87 4.93
CA ALA A 268 -0.84 15.58 4.93
C ALA A 268 0.48 15.65 4.16
N ILE A 269 0.48 16.25 2.97
CA ILE A 269 1.70 16.39 2.16
C ILE A 269 2.72 17.27 2.88
N LEU A 270 2.28 18.35 3.53
CA LEU A 270 3.14 19.30 4.24
C LEU A 270 3.33 18.94 5.73
N ALA A 271 3.05 17.70 6.12
CA ALA A 271 3.25 17.28 7.49
C ALA A 271 4.74 17.42 7.87
N ASP A 272 4.97 18.13 8.97
CA ASP A 272 6.27 18.63 9.45
C ASP A 272 6.69 17.96 10.76
N GLY A 273 5.90 17.01 11.26
CA GLY A 273 6.13 16.36 12.54
C GLY A 273 5.86 17.26 13.74
N GLU A 274 5.23 18.44 13.63
CA GLU A 274 4.83 19.22 14.81
C GLU A 274 3.73 18.46 15.60
N GLU A 275 3.54 18.77 16.89
CA GLU A 275 2.52 18.13 17.74
C GLU A 275 1.10 18.22 17.13
N LYS A 276 0.82 19.28 16.35
CA LYS A 276 -0.43 19.39 15.60
C LYS A 276 -0.51 18.35 14.47
N ALA A 277 0.54 18.22 13.66
CA ALA A 277 0.60 17.25 12.57
C ALA A 277 0.59 15.80 13.09
N LEU A 278 1.21 15.54 14.24
CA LEU A 278 1.21 14.24 14.92
C LEU A 278 -0.18 13.85 15.45
N ARG A 279 -0.95 14.81 15.96
CA ARG A 279 -2.35 14.56 16.39
C ARG A 279 -3.28 14.32 15.22
N GLU A 280 -3.06 14.99 14.09
CA GLU A 280 -3.89 14.82 12.89
C GLU A 280 -3.54 13.54 12.13
N PHE A 281 -2.26 13.21 12.05
CA PHE A 281 -1.71 12.05 11.36
C PHE A 281 -0.87 11.23 12.31
N GLY A 282 -1.55 10.41 13.12
CA GLY A 282 -0.94 9.52 14.10
C GLY A 282 -0.40 8.22 13.49
N GLU A 283 0.16 7.37 14.35
CA GLU A 283 0.75 6.09 13.93
C GLU A 283 -0.24 5.20 13.18
N VAL A 284 0.24 4.51 12.15
CA VAL A 284 -0.59 3.54 11.42
C VAL A 284 -0.76 2.30 12.30
N TRP A 285 0.35 1.71 12.76
CA TRP A 285 0.32 0.62 13.73
C TRP A 285 0.60 1.14 15.14
N LYS A 286 0.02 0.50 16.16
CA LYS A 286 0.29 0.88 17.55
C LYS A 286 1.75 0.62 17.90
N ASN A 287 2.41 1.58 18.54
CA ASN A 287 3.81 1.48 18.95
C ASN A 287 4.73 1.15 17.75
N GLU A 288 4.46 1.81 16.62
CA GLU A 288 5.18 1.60 15.36
C GLU A 288 6.60 2.16 15.42
N THR A 289 6.76 3.29 16.11
CA THR A 289 8.03 4.01 16.27
C THR A 289 8.93 3.38 17.32
N LYS A 290 8.38 2.55 18.22
CA LYS A 290 9.13 1.90 19.28
C LYS A 290 10.06 0.82 18.72
N GLU A 291 11.34 0.92 19.07
CA GLU A 291 12.34 -0.08 18.70
C GLU A 291 12.19 -1.36 19.53
N ARG A 292 12.59 -2.49 18.95
CA ARG A 292 12.70 -3.74 19.70
C ARG A 292 13.83 -3.57 20.71
N LYS A 293 13.52 -3.63 22.01
CA LYS A 293 14.55 -3.73 23.04
C LYS A 293 15.34 -5.02 22.81
N VAL A 294 16.64 -4.91 22.54
CA VAL A 294 17.54 -6.06 22.54
C VAL A 294 17.49 -6.60 23.95
N LYS A 295 16.90 -7.78 24.14
CA LYS A 295 16.99 -8.47 25.43
C LYS A 295 18.45 -8.81 25.63
N ASP A 296 19.08 -8.21 26.62
CA ASP A 296 20.43 -8.57 27.04
C ASP A 296 20.48 -10.09 27.23
N GLU A 297 21.53 -10.74 26.72
CA GLU A 297 21.72 -12.21 26.76
C GLU A 297 21.57 -12.76 28.19
N ALA A 298 21.84 -11.94 29.21
CA ALA A 298 21.61 -12.24 30.62
C ALA A 298 20.13 -12.55 30.95
N SER A 299 19.17 -11.86 30.32
CA SER A 299 17.73 -12.06 30.54
C SER A 299 17.15 -13.29 29.83
N LEU A 300 17.87 -13.81 28.83
CA LEU A 300 17.58 -15.09 28.18
C LEU A 300 18.11 -16.25 29.03
N TRP A 301 19.29 -16.09 29.65
CA TRP A 301 19.84 -17.07 30.58
C TRP A 301 18.99 -17.24 31.84
N ASP A 302 18.43 -16.15 32.39
CA ASP A 302 17.56 -16.21 33.57
C ASP A 302 16.21 -16.88 33.31
N ARG A 303 15.69 -16.85 32.07
CA ARG A 303 14.48 -17.61 31.68
C ARG A 303 14.73 -19.09 31.46
N ASN A 304 15.94 -19.46 31.03
CA ASN A 304 16.35 -20.85 30.87
C ASN A 304 16.73 -21.54 32.20
N LYS A 305 16.62 -20.85 33.34
CA LYS A 305 17.12 -21.33 34.64
C LYS A 305 16.11 -22.11 35.50
N LYS A 306 15.04 -22.63 34.90
CA LYS A 306 14.15 -23.62 35.55
C LYS A 306 13.93 -24.80 34.62
N ILE A 307 14.96 -25.63 34.48
CA ILE A 307 14.82 -27.00 33.97
C ILE A 307 15.15 -27.90 35.15
N ASN A 308 14.13 -28.28 35.93
CA ASN A 308 14.26 -29.26 37.01
C ASN A 308 13.90 -30.64 36.43
N LEU A 309 14.91 -31.35 35.92
CA LEU A 309 14.77 -32.71 35.38
C LEU A 309 14.26 -33.72 36.43
N ASP A 310 14.50 -33.48 37.72
CA ASP A 310 14.09 -34.36 38.81
C ASP A 310 12.60 -34.21 39.18
N GLU A 311 11.96 -33.09 38.83
CA GLU A 311 10.54 -32.81 39.13
C GLU A 311 9.64 -32.96 37.89
N ASN A 312 10.19 -33.45 36.77
CA ASN A 312 9.46 -33.64 35.51
C ASN A 312 8.84 -32.33 34.96
N GLU A 313 9.43 -31.18 35.30
CA GLU A 313 9.11 -29.86 34.76
C GLU A 313 9.93 -29.61 33.49
N TRP A 314 9.27 -29.79 32.34
CA TRP A 314 9.85 -29.49 31.04
C TRP A 314 9.69 -28.00 30.75
N ALA A 315 10.75 -27.35 30.27
CA ALA A 315 10.67 -25.99 29.79
C ALA A 315 9.59 -25.89 28.69
N ASP A 316 8.66 -24.95 28.86
CA ASP A 316 7.59 -24.72 27.91
C ASP A 316 8.13 -24.00 26.67
N TYR A 317 8.56 -24.81 25.69
CA TYR A 317 8.99 -24.31 24.38
C TYR A 317 7.83 -23.81 23.50
N ALA A 318 6.56 -23.92 23.95
CA ALA A 318 5.41 -23.52 23.15
C ALA A 318 5.05 -22.02 23.27
N ALA A 319 5.59 -21.30 24.25
CA ALA A 319 5.20 -19.91 24.53
C ALA A 319 5.80 -18.86 23.58
N THR A 320 6.71 -19.21 22.66
CA THR A 320 7.42 -18.22 21.82
C THR A 320 6.83 -17.96 20.44
N GLU A 321 5.81 -18.73 20.01
CA GLU A 321 5.36 -18.67 18.61
C GLU A 321 4.19 -17.70 18.34
N ASP A 322 3.38 -17.31 19.33
CA ASP A 322 2.18 -16.47 19.06
C ASP A 322 1.84 -15.40 20.12
N GLU A 323 2.73 -15.05 21.05
CA GLU A 323 2.49 -13.86 21.88
C GLU A 323 2.90 -12.60 21.10
N ASP A 324 1.88 -11.88 20.60
CA ASP A 324 1.96 -10.45 20.31
C ASP A 324 2.67 -9.79 21.51
N ASP A 325 3.96 -9.49 21.36
CA ASP A 325 4.82 -8.96 22.41
C ASP A 325 4.07 -7.81 23.10
N VAL A 326 3.66 -8.03 24.36
CA VAL A 326 3.15 -7.01 25.26
C VAL A 326 4.29 -6.02 25.46
N VAL A 327 4.31 -4.99 24.63
CA VAL A 327 5.09 -3.79 24.87
C VAL A 327 4.47 -3.18 26.12
N GLU A 328 5.15 -3.34 27.26
CA GLU A 328 4.88 -2.56 28.46
C GLU A 328 4.75 -1.09 28.06
N ASP A 329 3.66 -0.43 28.46
CA ASP A 329 3.40 1.00 28.32
C ASP A 329 4.37 1.81 29.19
N GLY A 330 5.66 1.68 28.91
CA GLY A 330 6.68 2.62 29.36
C GLY A 330 6.71 3.80 28.40
N ASP A 331 6.51 4.99 28.95
CA ASP A 331 6.61 6.30 28.27
C ASP A 331 8.08 6.62 27.94
N ASP A 332 8.70 5.84 27.05
CA ASP A 332 10.04 6.10 26.51
C ASP A 332 9.93 6.38 25.01
N ASP A 333 9.33 7.52 24.67
CA ASP A 333 9.40 8.12 23.34
C ASP A 333 10.79 8.74 23.18
N THR A 334 11.80 7.90 22.94
CA THR A 334 13.15 8.38 22.66
C THR A 334 13.14 9.06 21.29
N PHE A 335 13.05 10.39 21.28
CA PHE A 335 13.20 11.20 20.08
C PHE A 335 14.62 11.01 19.53
N ASP A 336 14.75 10.29 18.42
CA ASP A 336 16.00 10.22 17.64
C ASP A 336 16.16 11.52 16.83
N ALA A 337 16.16 12.65 17.53
CA ALA A 337 16.60 13.93 16.99
C ALA A 337 18.13 13.87 16.94
N GLY A 338 18.66 13.22 15.90
CA GLY A 338 20.08 13.27 15.60
C GLY A 338 20.53 14.74 15.60
N GLU A 339 21.73 15.00 16.13
CA GLU A 339 22.40 16.31 16.29
C GLU A 339 22.54 17.16 15.00
N ASN A 340 21.93 16.74 13.90
CA ASN A 340 21.82 17.45 12.63
C ASN A 340 20.37 17.38 12.09
N ALA A 341 19.37 17.72 12.91
CA ALA A 341 18.04 18.03 12.40
C ALA A 341 18.17 19.31 11.56
N GLU A 342 18.49 19.16 10.28
CA GLU A 342 18.22 20.22 9.31
C GLU A 342 16.74 20.58 9.50
N PRO A 343 16.39 21.85 9.73
CA PRO A 343 15.01 22.30 9.95
C PRO A 343 14.13 22.18 8.70
N ASP A 344 14.58 21.41 7.71
CA ASP A 344 13.93 21.13 6.44
C ASP A 344 13.01 19.91 6.61
N LEU A 345 11.98 19.80 5.79
CA LEU A 345 10.87 18.84 5.86
C LEU A 345 11.31 17.37 5.66
N GLY A 346 12.23 16.84 6.46
CA GLY A 346 12.78 15.49 6.37
C GLY A 346 13.79 15.29 5.23
N GLY A 347 14.47 16.37 4.82
CA GLY A 347 15.53 16.36 3.80
C GLY A 347 15.03 16.29 2.35
N LEU A 348 15.99 16.28 1.42
CA LEU A 348 15.75 16.41 -0.04
C LEU A 348 14.83 15.32 -0.61
N GLU A 349 14.96 14.09 -0.14
CA GLU A 349 14.17 12.95 -0.63
C GLU A 349 12.70 13.12 -0.30
N SER A 350 12.42 13.54 0.94
CA SER A 350 11.09 13.83 1.43
C SER A 350 10.48 15.01 0.66
N MET A 351 11.27 16.06 0.39
CA MET A 351 10.86 17.19 -0.45
C MET A 351 10.50 16.79 -1.88
N ARG A 352 11.27 15.88 -2.49
CA ARG A 352 10.99 15.36 -3.84
C ARG A 352 9.67 14.60 -3.89
N LEU A 353 9.38 13.75 -2.89
CA LEU A 353 8.11 13.02 -2.82
C LEU A 353 6.92 13.96 -2.63
N ARG A 354 7.06 15.00 -1.80
CA ARG A 354 6.03 16.05 -1.65
C ARG A 354 5.73 16.76 -2.96
N GLN A 355 6.77 17.17 -3.70
CA GLN A 355 6.60 17.83 -4.99
C GLN A 355 5.83 16.95 -5.99
N ARG A 356 6.19 15.66 -6.10
CA ARG A 356 5.49 14.71 -6.96
C ARG A 356 4.01 14.57 -6.58
N LEU A 357 3.71 14.43 -5.29
CA LEU A 357 2.33 14.36 -4.80
C LEU A 357 1.55 15.65 -5.06
N MET A 358 2.15 16.82 -4.88
CA MET A 358 1.51 18.11 -5.18
C MET A 358 1.18 18.24 -6.67
N ILE A 359 2.11 17.83 -7.54
CA ILE A 359 1.91 17.84 -8.99
C ILE A 359 0.74 16.90 -9.35
N LEU A 360 0.76 15.66 -8.86
CA LEU A 360 -0.33 14.70 -9.07
C LEU A 360 -1.68 15.20 -8.57
N ALA A 361 -1.72 15.75 -7.36
CA ALA A 361 -2.94 16.30 -6.78
C ALA A 361 -3.45 17.50 -7.60
N SER A 362 -2.56 18.32 -8.15
CA SER A 362 -2.96 19.48 -8.98
C SER A 362 -3.64 19.07 -10.29
N PHE A 363 -3.23 17.95 -10.89
CA PHE A 363 -3.84 17.45 -12.12
C PHE A 363 -5.19 16.78 -11.91
N ALA A 364 -5.39 16.19 -10.73
CA ALA A 364 -6.62 15.48 -10.39
C ALA A 364 -7.65 16.36 -9.65
N LEU A 365 -7.32 17.61 -9.34
CA LEU A 365 -8.24 18.59 -8.77
C LEU A 365 -8.78 19.52 -9.87
N PRO A 366 -10.10 19.54 -10.13
CA PRO A 366 -10.72 20.52 -11.02
C PRO A 366 -10.79 21.90 -10.38
#